data_AF-A0A9R0T652-F1
#
_entry.id   AF-A0A9R0T652-F1
#
_cell.length_a   1.000
_cell.length_b   1.000
_cell.length_c   1.000
_cell.angle_alpha   90.00
_cell.angle_beta   90.00
_cell.angle_gamma   90.00
#
_symmetry.space_group_name_H-M   'P 1'
#
loop_
_entity.id
_entity.type
_entity.pdbx_description
1 polymer ?
#
loop_
_entity_poly.entity_id
_entity_poly.type
_entity_poly.pdbx_seq_one_letter_code
_entity_poly.pdbx_strand_id
1 'polypeptide(L)'
;MVLSRASSDTDVSVHSTFASRYVRSSLPRYRMPENSIPKEAAYQIINDELMLDGNPRLNLASFVTTWMEPECDKLIMASINKNYVDMDEYPVTTDLQNRCVNMIAHLFHAPLGESETAVGVGTVGSSEAIMLAGLAFKRRWQNKRKAEGKPFDKPNIITGANVQVCWEKFARYFEVELKEVKLREGYYVMDPEQAVEMVDENTICVAAILGSTLNGEFEDVKRINDLLEEKNKQTGWETPIHVDAASGGFIAPFLYPELEWDFRLPWVKSINVSGHKYGLVYPGIGWCVWRTKEDLPDELIFHINYLGSDQPTFTLNFSKGSSQVIGQYYQLIRHGIEVTSLVIFIRSNIEFLR
;
A
#
# COMPACT_ATOMS: atom_id res chain seq x y z
N MET A 1 65.15 -12.50 -35.93
CA MET A 1 65.02 -11.60 -34.76
C MET A 1 63.64 -10.97 -34.86
N VAL A 2 62.65 -11.54 -34.18
CA VAL A 2 61.26 -11.04 -34.20
C VAL A 2 61.12 -10.10 -33.01
N LEU A 3 61.09 -8.80 -33.26
CA LEU A 3 60.66 -7.82 -32.28
C LEU A 3 59.13 -7.88 -32.21
N SER A 4 58.59 -8.86 -31.48
CA SER A 4 57.18 -8.81 -31.12
C SER A 4 57.01 -7.72 -30.08
N ARG A 5 56.49 -6.55 -30.50
CA ARG A 5 55.83 -5.65 -29.56
C ARG A 5 54.62 -6.40 -29.00
N ALA A 6 54.78 -6.96 -27.80
CA ALA A 6 53.64 -7.31 -26.96
C ALA A 6 53.06 -6.01 -26.40
N SER A 7 52.40 -5.24 -27.25
CA SER A 7 51.54 -4.15 -26.85
C SER A 7 50.24 -4.32 -27.63
N SER A 8 49.35 -5.15 -27.10
CA SER A 8 47.94 -4.86 -27.30
C SER A 8 47.53 -4.01 -26.10
N ASP A 9 47.35 -2.71 -26.34
CA ASP A 9 46.57 -1.78 -25.49
C ASP A 9 45.07 -2.18 -25.48
N THR A 10 44.80 -3.48 -25.44
CA THR A 10 43.51 -4.02 -25.10
C THR A 10 43.62 -4.36 -23.63
N ASP A 11 42.92 -3.61 -22.79
CA ASP A 11 42.65 -3.88 -21.39
C ASP A 11 42.12 -5.31 -21.19
N VAL A 12 43.01 -6.30 -21.22
CA VAL A 12 42.68 -7.67 -20.88
C VAL A 12 42.50 -7.66 -19.37
N SER A 13 41.25 -7.73 -18.92
CA SER A 13 40.87 -7.79 -17.50
C SER A 13 41.28 -9.14 -16.89
N VAL A 14 42.59 -9.39 -16.76
CA VAL A 14 43.12 -10.63 -16.17
C VAL A 14 43.12 -10.60 -14.64
N HIS A 15 42.96 -9.42 -14.04
CA HIS A 15 42.92 -9.26 -12.59
C HIS A 15 41.54 -9.64 -12.03
N SER A 16 41.53 -10.44 -10.97
CA SER A 16 40.32 -10.61 -10.15
C SER A 16 39.95 -9.29 -9.47
N THR A 17 38.67 -9.13 -9.11
CA THR A 17 38.14 -7.89 -8.50
C THR A 17 38.99 -7.40 -7.33
N PHE A 18 39.31 -8.28 -6.38
CA PHE A 18 40.08 -7.94 -5.19
C PHE A 18 41.59 -7.71 -5.44
N ALA A 19 42.12 -8.15 -6.58
CA ALA A 19 43.49 -7.84 -7.01
C ALA A 19 43.58 -6.56 -7.86
N SER A 20 42.44 -5.97 -8.22
CA SER A 20 42.36 -4.79 -9.08
C SER A 20 42.64 -3.49 -8.30
N ARG A 21 42.80 -2.39 -9.03
CA ARG A 21 42.88 -1.05 -8.42
C ARG A 21 41.55 -0.57 -7.81
N TYR A 22 40.43 -1.17 -8.19
CA TYR A 22 39.09 -0.66 -7.87
C TYR A 22 38.71 -0.84 -6.40
N VAL A 23 39.26 -1.86 -5.72
CA VAL A 23 39.05 -2.08 -4.27
C VAL A 23 39.95 -1.22 -3.37
N ARG A 24 40.87 -0.44 -3.96
CA ARG A 24 41.78 0.45 -3.21
C ARG A 24 41.20 1.83 -2.93
N SER A 25 40.12 2.19 -3.61
CA SER A 25 39.43 3.47 -3.45
C SER A 25 38.07 3.24 -2.81
N SER A 26 37.67 4.09 -1.88
CA SER A 26 36.30 4.08 -1.35
C SER A 26 35.29 4.44 -2.43
N LEU A 27 34.05 3.94 -2.31
CA LEU A 27 32.97 4.32 -3.21
C LEU A 27 32.74 5.85 -3.22
N PRO A 28 32.42 6.43 -4.39
CA PRO A 28 32.10 7.85 -4.50
C PRO A 28 30.89 8.22 -3.63
N ARG A 29 31.01 9.28 -2.83
CA ARG A 29 29.94 9.76 -1.93
C ARG A 29 29.28 11.07 -2.35
N TYR A 30 30.00 11.90 -3.11
CA TYR A 30 29.59 13.29 -3.36
C TYR A 30 29.55 13.69 -4.83
N ARG A 31 30.36 13.06 -5.67
CA ARG A 31 30.45 13.36 -7.11
C ARG A 31 30.39 12.06 -7.91
N MET A 32 29.76 12.14 -9.06
CA MET A 32 29.75 11.05 -10.04
C MET A 32 31.18 10.81 -10.55
N PRO A 33 31.63 9.54 -10.68
CA PRO A 33 32.92 9.22 -11.30
C PRO A 33 33.00 9.72 -12.74
N GLU A 34 34.18 10.18 -13.14
CA GLU A 34 34.45 10.57 -14.53
C GLU A 34 34.58 9.37 -15.47
N ASN A 35 34.93 8.19 -14.93
CA ASN A 35 35.23 7.00 -15.72
C ASN A 35 34.43 5.79 -15.21
N SER A 36 34.08 4.90 -16.14
CA SER A 36 33.48 3.61 -15.83
C SER A 36 34.49 2.68 -15.12
N ILE A 37 33.96 1.76 -14.33
CA ILE A 37 34.71 0.63 -13.75
C ILE A 37 34.13 -0.70 -14.27
N PRO A 38 34.89 -1.82 -14.22
CA PRO A 38 34.36 -3.13 -14.57
C PRO A 38 33.12 -3.50 -13.77
N LYS A 39 32.15 -4.15 -14.41
CA LYS A 39 30.85 -4.51 -13.81
C LYS A 39 30.98 -5.42 -12.60
N GLU A 40 31.96 -6.33 -12.60
CA GLU A 40 32.28 -7.24 -11.50
C GLU A 40 32.80 -6.48 -10.28
N ALA A 41 33.59 -5.42 -10.49
CA ALA A 41 34.08 -4.57 -9.42
C ALA A 41 32.95 -3.73 -8.82
N ALA A 42 32.10 -3.13 -9.66
CA ALA A 42 30.92 -2.40 -9.19
C ALA A 42 30.00 -3.30 -8.35
N TYR A 43 29.66 -4.49 -8.86
CA TYR A 43 28.82 -5.44 -8.13
C TYR A 43 29.43 -5.82 -6.78
N GLN A 44 30.70 -6.26 -6.76
CA GLN A 44 31.31 -6.76 -5.53
C GLN A 44 31.38 -5.68 -4.44
N ILE A 45 31.82 -4.47 -4.79
CA ILE A 45 32.01 -3.41 -3.79
C ILE A 45 30.66 -2.97 -3.21
N ILE A 46 29.61 -2.86 -4.03
CA ILE A 46 28.25 -2.55 -3.57
C ILE A 46 27.69 -3.70 -2.73
N ASN A 47 27.83 -4.94 -3.20
CA ASN A 47 27.37 -6.13 -2.49
C ASN A 47 28.05 -6.27 -1.13
N ASP A 48 29.34 -5.94 -1.03
CA ASP A 48 30.09 -5.98 0.23
C ASP A 48 29.64 -4.90 1.22
N GLU A 49 29.36 -3.68 0.75
CA GLU A 49 28.83 -2.61 1.61
C GLU A 49 27.42 -2.96 2.12
N LEU A 50 26.58 -3.59 1.29
CA LEU A 50 25.23 -4.06 1.70
C LEU A 50 25.27 -5.18 2.75
N MET A 51 26.39 -5.88 2.96
CA MET A 51 26.51 -6.85 4.05
C MET A 51 26.48 -6.19 5.44
N LEU A 52 26.63 -4.87 5.53
CA LEU A 52 26.49 -4.11 6.77
C LEU A 52 25.02 -3.87 7.17
N ASP A 53 24.07 -4.10 6.25
CA ASP A 53 22.65 -4.08 6.60
C ASP A 53 22.27 -5.31 7.44
N GLY A 54 21.24 -5.15 8.28
CA GLY A 54 20.69 -6.26 9.06
C GLY A 54 20.03 -7.31 8.16
N ASN A 55 20.11 -8.58 8.55
CA ASN A 55 19.39 -9.65 7.85
C ASN A 55 17.87 -9.44 7.97
N PRO A 56 17.12 -9.23 6.87
CA PRO A 56 15.68 -8.97 6.93
C PRO A 56 14.88 -10.06 7.65
N ARG A 57 15.32 -11.33 7.57
CA ARG A 57 14.66 -12.47 8.23
C ARG A 57 14.70 -12.41 9.76
N LEU A 58 15.60 -11.60 10.32
CA LEU A 58 15.77 -11.40 11.76
C LEU A 58 15.18 -10.07 12.23
N ASN A 59 14.65 -9.25 11.32
CA ASN A 59 14.06 -7.97 11.66
C ASN A 59 12.62 -8.15 12.17
N LEU A 60 12.46 -8.23 13.50
CA LEU A 60 11.15 -8.36 14.15
C LEU A 60 10.41 -7.02 14.33
N ALA A 61 10.96 -5.90 13.85
CA ALA A 61 10.31 -4.59 13.93
C ALA A 61 9.43 -4.29 12.70
N SER A 62 9.71 -4.93 11.56
CA SER A 62 9.00 -4.68 10.31
C SER A 62 7.74 -5.52 10.19
N PHE A 63 6.67 -4.94 9.63
CA PHE A 63 5.47 -5.67 9.20
C PHE A 63 5.57 -6.20 7.76
N VAL A 64 6.63 -5.82 7.03
CA VAL A 64 6.78 -6.11 5.61
C VAL A 64 7.31 -7.52 5.40
N THR A 65 6.76 -8.24 4.43
CA THR A 65 7.20 -9.59 4.07
C THR A 65 8.66 -9.60 3.62
N THR A 66 9.46 -10.51 4.19
CA THR A 66 10.89 -10.68 3.91
C THR A 66 11.23 -12.03 3.26
N TRP A 67 10.22 -12.78 2.82
CA TRP A 67 10.41 -14.06 2.13
C TRP A 67 9.21 -14.37 1.24
N MET A 68 9.50 -14.86 0.03
CA MET A 68 8.51 -15.44 -0.89
C MET A 68 9.03 -16.79 -1.41
N GLU A 69 8.15 -17.60 -1.98
CA GLU A 69 8.54 -18.86 -2.61
C GLU A 69 9.46 -18.62 -3.81
N PRO A 70 10.45 -19.49 -4.09
CA PRO A 70 11.38 -19.33 -5.22
C PRO A 70 10.69 -19.20 -6.59
N GLU A 71 9.51 -19.81 -6.75
CA GLU A 71 8.66 -19.67 -7.93
C GLU A 71 8.18 -18.23 -8.12
N CYS A 72 7.88 -17.53 -7.02
CA CYS A 72 7.52 -16.12 -7.07
C CYS A 72 8.73 -15.22 -7.34
N ASP A 73 9.91 -15.55 -6.79
CA ASP A 73 11.16 -14.85 -7.13
C ASP A 73 11.43 -14.89 -8.65
N LYS A 74 11.17 -16.03 -9.29
CA LYS A 74 11.29 -16.18 -10.76
C LYS A 74 10.31 -15.26 -11.50
N LEU A 75 9.05 -15.18 -11.07
CA LEU A 75 8.05 -14.30 -11.67
C LEU A 75 8.44 -12.82 -11.53
N ILE A 76 8.94 -12.44 -10.36
CA ILE A 76 9.39 -11.07 -10.09
C ILE A 76 10.58 -10.71 -10.99
N MET A 77 11.60 -11.58 -11.06
CA MET A 77 12.77 -11.33 -11.89
C MET A 77 12.41 -11.30 -13.39
N ALA A 78 11.50 -12.16 -13.84
CA ALA A 78 11.03 -12.19 -15.23
C ALA A 78 10.18 -10.96 -15.62
N SER A 79 9.71 -10.17 -14.66
CA SER A 79 8.85 -9.00 -14.88
C SER A 79 9.46 -7.67 -14.43
N ILE A 80 10.73 -7.65 -14.02
CA ILE A 80 11.40 -6.45 -13.46
C ILE A 80 11.46 -5.28 -14.45
N ASN A 81 11.38 -5.55 -15.75
CA ASN A 81 11.39 -4.54 -16.82
C ASN A 81 10.00 -4.17 -17.35
N LYS A 82 8.92 -4.75 -16.80
CA LYS A 82 7.55 -4.42 -17.20
C LYS A 82 7.09 -3.18 -16.43
N ASN A 83 6.95 -2.08 -17.15
CA ASN A 83 6.44 -0.83 -16.60
C ASN A 83 4.91 -0.89 -16.49
N TYR A 84 4.38 -0.80 -15.29
CA TYR A 84 2.95 -1.01 -15.00
C TYR A 84 2.01 -0.08 -15.77
N VAL A 85 2.41 1.16 -16.02
CA VAL A 85 1.53 2.18 -16.62
C VAL A 85 1.31 1.99 -18.13
N ASP A 86 2.13 1.17 -18.78
CA ASP A 86 2.06 0.91 -20.22
C ASP A 86 1.00 -0.17 -20.49
N MET A 87 -0.28 0.16 -20.26
CA MET A 87 -1.36 -0.83 -20.26
C MET A 87 -1.63 -1.46 -21.64
N ASP A 88 -1.33 -0.74 -22.73
CA ASP A 88 -1.52 -1.22 -24.11
C ASP A 88 -0.42 -2.23 -24.49
N GLU A 89 0.81 -1.98 -24.04
CA GLU A 89 1.95 -2.88 -24.21
C GLU A 89 1.87 -4.11 -23.31
N TYR A 90 1.29 -3.98 -22.10
CA TYR A 90 1.22 -5.05 -21.11
C TYR A 90 -0.21 -5.36 -20.63
N PRO A 91 -1.16 -5.68 -21.53
CA PRO A 91 -2.58 -5.78 -21.20
C PRO A 91 -2.88 -6.89 -20.19
N VAL A 92 -2.13 -8.00 -20.23
CA VAL A 92 -2.27 -9.08 -19.24
C VAL A 92 -1.88 -8.61 -17.85
N THR A 93 -0.89 -7.72 -17.73
CA THR A 93 -0.47 -7.18 -16.42
C THR A 93 -1.57 -6.31 -15.81
N THR A 94 -2.19 -5.47 -16.63
CA THR A 94 -3.36 -4.66 -16.24
C THR A 94 -4.53 -5.54 -15.83
N ASP A 95 -4.81 -6.61 -16.58
CA ASP A 95 -5.87 -7.55 -16.24
C ASP A 95 -5.60 -8.29 -14.92
N LEU A 96 -4.35 -8.67 -14.63
CA LEU A 96 -3.99 -9.24 -13.33
C LEU A 96 -4.22 -8.25 -12.17
N GLN A 97 -3.97 -6.95 -12.38
CA GLN A 97 -4.33 -5.94 -11.39
C GLN A 97 -5.84 -5.92 -11.15
N ASN A 98 -6.65 -5.92 -12.21
CA ASN A 98 -8.11 -5.87 -12.11
C ASN A 98 -8.65 -7.09 -11.36
N ARG A 99 -8.12 -8.28 -11.66
CA ARG A 99 -8.46 -9.51 -10.95
C ARG A 99 -8.09 -9.44 -9.46
N CYS A 100 -6.93 -8.87 -9.12
CA CYS A 100 -6.56 -8.65 -7.72
C CYS A 100 -7.55 -7.70 -7.01
N VAL A 101 -7.92 -6.58 -7.65
CA VAL A 101 -8.92 -5.65 -7.10
C VAL A 101 -10.26 -6.34 -6.89
N ASN A 102 -10.74 -7.14 -7.84
CA ASN A 102 -11.98 -7.90 -7.70
C ASN A 102 -11.90 -8.89 -6.53
N MET A 103 -10.83 -9.71 -6.45
CA MET A 103 -10.65 -10.69 -5.36
C MET A 103 -10.60 -10.02 -3.99
N ILE A 104 -9.90 -8.89 -3.86
CA ILE A 104 -9.80 -8.14 -2.60
C ILE A 104 -11.13 -7.47 -2.25
N ALA A 105 -11.86 -6.94 -3.24
CA ALA A 105 -13.18 -6.36 -3.02
C ALA A 105 -14.19 -7.40 -2.51
N HIS A 106 -14.20 -8.60 -3.11
CA HIS A 106 -15.03 -9.71 -2.62
C HIS A 106 -14.57 -10.18 -1.23
N LEU A 107 -13.26 -10.24 -0.96
CA LEU A 107 -12.73 -10.58 0.37
C LEU A 107 -13.22 -9.60 1.46
N PHE A 108 -13.48 -8.34 1.08
CA PHE A 108 -14.00 -7.30 1.96
C PHE A 108 -15.52 -7.10 1.86
N HIS A 109 -16.23 -8.05 1.24
CA HIS A 109 -17.69 -8.03 1.10
C HIS A 109 -18.24 -6.78 0.40
N ALA A 110 -17.51 -6.25 -0.58
CA ALA A 110 -18.01 -5.15 -1.41
C ALA A 110 -19.35 -5.55 -2.05
N PRO A 111 -20.32 -4.62 -2.14
CA PRO A 111 -21.67 -4.91 -2.65
C PRO A 111 -21.67 -5.01 -4.18
N LEU A 112 -21.07 -6.07 -4.70
CA LEU A 112 -20.85 -6.33 -6.13
C LEU A 112 -21.43 -7.70 -6.51
N GLY A 113 -21.97 -7.81 -7.73
CA GLY A 113 -22.32 -9.11 -8.31
C GLY A 113 -21.09 -9.98 -8.60
N GLU A 114 -21.28 -11.30 -8.74
CA GLU A 114 -20.19 -12.28 -8.99
C GLU A 114 -19.27 -11.96 -10.18
N SER A 115 -19.81 -11.29 -11.21
CA SER A 115 -19.06 -10.91 -12.42
C SER A 115 -18.94 -9.40 -12.60
N GLU A 116 -19.29 -8.62 -11.57
CA GLU A 116 -19.20 -7.17 -11.60
C GLU A 116 -17.77 -6.71 -11.31
N THR A 117 -17.28 -5.73 -12.06
CA THR A 117 -15.93 -5.20 -11.84
C THR A 117 -15.93 -4.26 -10.64
N ALA A 118 -15.04 -4.53 -9.67
CA ALA A 118 -14.90 -3.72 -8.49
C ALA A 118 -14.25 -2.36 -8.77
N VAL A 119 -14.50 -1.39 -7.90
CA VAL A 119 -13.89 -0.06 -7.97
C VAL A 119 -12.68 -0.04 -7.04
N GLY A 120 -11.48 -0.03 -7.60
CA GLY A 120 -10.25 -0.08 -6.82
C GLY A 120 -9.00 0.04 -7.67
N VAL A 121 -7.87 0.19 -7.01
CA VAL A 121 -6.57 0.39 -7.68
C VAL A 121 -5.41 -0.21 -6.89
N GLY A 122 -4.43 -0.76 -7.62
CA GLY A 122 -3.14 -1.16 -7.10
C GLY A 122 -2.18 0.03 -6.93
N THR A 123 -1.67 0.21 -5.73
CA THR A 123 -0.75 1.29 -5.31
C THR A 123 0.62 0.74 -4.92
N VAL A 124 1.61 1.60 -4.67
CA VAL A 124 2.92 1.15 -4.14
C VAL A 124 2.80 0.63 -2.70
N GLY A 125 1.79 1.08 -1.95
CA GLY A 125 1.56 0.71 -0.56
C GLY A 125 0.40 1.49 0.04
N SER A 126 0.02 1.16 1.29
CA SER A 126 -1.09 1.83 1.97
C SER A 126 -0.94 3.36 2.03
N SER A 127 0.27 3.92 2.06
CA SER A 127 0.45 5.37 2.08
C SER A 127 -0.12 6.08 0.83
N GLU A 128 0.06 5.52 -0.37
CA GLU A 128 -0.56 6.06 -1.59
C GLU A 128 -2.07 5.78 -1.58
N ALA A 129 -2.49 4.57 -1.20
CA ALA A 129 -3.91 4.20 -1.10
C ALA A 129 -4.69 5.15 -0.17
N ILE A 130 -4.12 5.51 0.99
CA ILE A 130 -4.70 6.43 1.97
C ILE A 130 -4.83 7.83 1.38
N MET A 131 -3.81 8.32 0.68
CA MET A 131 -3.88 9.64 0.03
C MET A 131 -4.97 9.68 -1.06
N LEU A 132 -5.10 8.60 -1.85
CA LEU A 132 -6.16 8.48 -2.86
C LEU A 132 -7.55 8.41 -2.22
N ALA A 133 -7.72 7.61 -1.17
CA ALA A 133 -8.97 7.54 -0.41
C ALA A 133 -9.32 8.90 0.20
N GLY A 134 -8.36 9.57 0.85
CA GLY A 134 -8.54 10.90 1.43
C GLY A 134 -8.88 11.96 0.38
N LEU A 135 -8.28 11.90 -0.81
CA LEU A 135 -8.64 12.76 -1.95
C LEU A 135 -10.08 12.54 -2.40
N ALA A 136 -10.52 11.27 -2.51
CA ALA A 136 -11.89 10.92 -2.84
C ALA A 136 -12.88 11.47 -1.79
N PHE A 137 -12.60 11.29 -0.49
CA PHE A 137 -13.42 11.85 0.59
C PHE A 137 -13.46 13.38 0.57
N LYS A 138 -12.30 14.04 0.47
CA LYS A 138 -12.22 15.50 0.40
C LYS A 138 -13.02 16.04 -0.79
N ARG A 139 -12.87 15.42 -1.97
CA ARG A 139 -13.59 15.85 -3.18
C ARG A 139 -15.09 15.63 -3.07
N ARG A 140 -15.53 14.45 -2.59
CA ARG A 140 -16.95 14.14 -2.36
C ARG A 140 -17.58 15.11 -1.36
N TRP A 141 -16.90 15.39 -0.25
CA TRP A 141 -17.33 16.39 0.72
C TRP A 141 -17.43 17.79 0.10
N GLN A 142 -16.41 18.24 -0.65
CA GLN A 142 -16.44 19.53 -1.35
C GLN A 142 -17.63 19.64 -2.31
N ASN A 143 -17.92 18.59 -3.08
CA ASN A 143 -19.05 18.57 -4.01
C ASN A 143 -20.39 18.67 -3.29
N LYS A 144 -20.57 17.90 -2.20
CA LYS A 144 -21.77 17.98 -1.35
C LYS A 144 -21.96 19.39 -0.77
N ARG A 145 -20.91 19.97 -0.19
CA ARG A 145 -20.95 21.33 0.39
C ARG A 145 -21.29 22.40 -0.65
N LYS A 146 -20.70 22.32 -1.85
CA LYS A 146 -21.01 23.23 -2.96
C LYS A 146 -22.46 23.12 -3.42
N ALA A 147 -22.98 21.90 -3.55
CA ALA A 147 -24.37 21.67 -3.94
C ALA A 147 -25.36 22.24 -2.90
N GLU A 148 -24.99 22.23 -1.62
CA GLU A 148 -25.75 22.82 -0.52
C GLU A 148 -25.53 24.34 -0.34
N GLY A 149 -24.66 24.96 -1.13
CA GLY A 149 -24.29 26.38 -0.99
C GLY A 149 -23.52 26.71 0.29
N LYS A 150 -22.85 25.72 0.90
CA LYS A 150 -22.11 25.87 2.16
C LYS A 150 -20.60 26.07 1.92
N PRO A 151 -19.86 26.68 2.88
CA PRO A 151 -18.40 26.78 2.82
C PRO A 151 -17.72 25.40 2.75
N PHE A 152 -16.60 25.32 2.03
CA PHE A 152 -15.84 24.08 1.80
C PHE A 152 -14.31 24.27 1.95
N ASP A 153 -13.90 25.28 2.71
CA ASP A 153 -12.50 25.72 2.89
C ASP A 153 -11.79 25.10 4.11
N LYS A 154 -12.52 24.45 5.03
CA LYS A 154 -11.96 23.93 6.29
C LYS A 154 -12.25 22.44 6.54
N PRO A 155 -11.86 21.53 5.62
CA PRO A 155 -12.06 20.10 5.84
C PRO A 155 -11.25 19.60 7.04
N ASN A 156 -11.82 18.67 7.81
CA ASN A 156 -11.10 17.90 8.83
C ASN A 156 -11.31 16.39 8.66
N ILE A 157 -10.43 15.59 9.26
CA ILE A 157 -10.53 14.13 9.35
C ILE A 157 -10.35 13.70 10.81
N ILE A 158 -11.14 12.71 11.26
CA ILE A 158 -11.04 12.15 12.61
C ILE A 158 -10.27 10.84 12.58
N THR A 159 -9.26 10.69 13.44
CA THR A 159 -8.48 9.46 13.65
C THR A 159 -8.16 9.26 15.12
N GLY A 160 -7.65 8.08 15.51
CA GLY A 160 -6.95 7.92 16.77
C GLY A 160 -5.55 8.54 16.72
N ALA A 161 -4.98 8.91 17.86
CA ALA A 161 -3.58 9.37 17.94
C ALA A 161 -2.55 8.23 17.69
N ASN A 162 -3.01 6.98 17.58
CA ASN A 162 -2.26 5.81 17.12
C ASN A 162 -2.13 5.71 15.58
N VAL A 163 -2.53 6.77 14.87
CA VAL A 163 -2.51 6.82 13.40
C VAL A 163 -1.09 6.69 12.84
N GLN A 164 -0.97 6.02 11.69
CA GLN A 164 0.30 5.95 10.97
C GLN A 164 0.59 7.29 10.27
N VAL A 165 1.86 7.70 10.27
CA VAL A 165 2.35 9.00 9.74
C VAL A 165 1.87 9.40 8.33
N CYS A 166 1.40 8.45 7.50
CA CYS A 166 0.83 8.74 6.19
C CYS A 166 -0.45 9.59 6.26
N TRP A 167 -1.23 9.49 7.34
CA TRP A 167 -2.39 10.35 7.56
C TRP A 167 -1.98 11.78 7.93
N GLU A 168 -0.93 11.97 8.73
CA GLU A 168 -0.33 13.30 8.95
C GLU A 168 0.19 13.92 7.65
N LYS A 169 0.84 13.10 6.80
CA LYS A 169 1.29 13.53 5.48
C LYS A 169 0.11 13.93 4.60
N PHE A 170 -0.96 13.13 4.57
CA PHE A 170 -2.18 13.48 3.86
C PHE A 170 -2.74 14.82 4.35
N ALA A 171 -2.96 14.95 5.65
CA ALA A 171 -3.48 16.16 6.28
C ALA A 171 -2.66 17.40 5.90
N ARG A 172 -1.33 17.30 5.99
CA ARG A 172 -0.42 18.42 5.68
C ARG A 172 -0.36 18.75 4.20
N TYR A 173 -0.23 17.76 3.32
CA TYR A 173 -0.04 17.98 1.89
C TYR A 173 -1.32 18.40 1.19
N PHE A 174 -2.47 17.94 1.69
CA PHE A 174 -3.77 18.22 1.11
C PHE A 174 -4.61 19.16 1.96
N GLU A 175 -4.01 19.92 2.89
CA GLU A 175 -4.68 20.98 3.65
C GLU A 175 -6.00 20.50 4.27
N VAL A 176 -5.90 19.46 5.11
CA VAL A 176 -7.00 18.91 5.92
C VAL A 176 -6.56 18.98 7.38
N GLU A 177 -7.42 19.49 8.25
CA GLU A 177 -7.17 19.47 9.68
C GLU A 177 -7.24 18.03 10.21
N LEU A 178 -6.19 17.57 10.90
CA LEU A 178 -6.16 16.26 11.54
C LEU A 178 -6.64 16.39 12.99
N LYS A 179 -7.80 15.81 13.29
CA LYS A 179 -8.38 15.78 14.63
C LYS A 179 -8.17 14.40 15.24
N GLU A 180 -7.27 14.32 16.21
CA GLU A 180 -6.85 13.05 16.81
C GLU A 180 -7.54 12.81 18.17
N VAL A 181 -8.18 11.65 18.30
CA VAL A 181 -8.64 11.12 19.59
C VAL A 181 -7.41 10.68 20.38
N LYS A 182 -7.14 11.35 21.51
CA LYS A 182 -5.95 11.09 22.32
C LYS A 182 -6.00 9.71 22.97
N LEU A 183 -4.87 9.01 22.95
CA LEU A 183 -4.69 7.78 23.71
C LEU A 183 -4.67 8.06 25.21
N ARG A 184 -5.03 7.06 26.00
CA ARG A 184 -4.93 7.09 27.47
C ARG A 184 -4.36 5.78 27.97
N GLU A 185 -3.78 5.78 29.17
CA GLU A 185 -3.24 4.57 29.77
C GLU A 185 -4.32 3.47 29.84
N GLY A 186 -3.98 2.27 29.36
CA GLY A 186 -4.91 1.15 29.25
C GLY A 186 -5.89 1.19 28.07
N TYR A 187 -5.84 2.20 27.20
CA TYR A 187 -6.67 2.31 26.00
C TYR A 187 -5.86 2.95 24.85
N TYR A 188 -5.28 2.10 24.00
CA TYR A 188 -4.25 2.47 23.02
C TYR A 188 -4.74 2.48 21.56
N VAL A 189 -6.06 2.48 21.38
CA VAL A 189 -6.75 2.60 20.11
C VAL A 189 -7.74 3.77 20.15
N MET A 190 -8.29 4.16 18.99
CA MET A 190 -9.31 5.20 18.93
C MET A 190 -10.58 4.79 19.70
N ASP A 191 -11.00 5.64 20.64
CA ASP A 191 -12.27 5.50 21.36
C ASP A 191 -13.44 5.89 20.45
N PRO A 192 -14.37 4.96 20.10
CA PRO A 192 -15.45 5.23 19.15
C PRO A 192 -16.35 6.38 19.55
N GLU A 193 -16.70 6.50 20.84
CA GLU A 193 -17.56 7.55 21.36
C GLU A 193 -16.91 8.93 21.18
N GLN A 194 -15.64 9.07 21.56
CA GLN A 194 -14.91 10.34 21.41
C GLN A 194 -14.69 10.69 19.93
N ALA A 195 -14.40 9.70 19.09
CA ALA A 195 -14.25 9.92 17.65
C ALA A 195 -15.53 10.52 17.06
N VAL A 196 -16.68 9.92 17.39
CA VAL A 196 -17.98 10.37 16.88
C VAL A 196 -18.38 11.70 17.50
N GLU A 197 -18.02 11.99 18.75
CA GLU A 197 -18.23 13.32 19.36
C GLU A 197 -17.51 14.43 18.57
N MET A 198 -16.26 14.19 18.15
CA MET A 198 -15.44 15.17 17.41
C MET A 198 -15.91 15.47 15.98
N VAL A 199 -16.78 14.64 15.40
CA VAL A 199 -17.33 14.83 14.04
C VAL A 199 -18.15 16.12 13.95
N ASP A 200 -17.90 16.92 12.93
CA ASP A 200 -18.69 18.10 12.56
C ASP A 200 -19.05 18.11 11.06
N GLU A 201 -19.74 19.15 10.59
CA GLU A 201 -20.17 19.27 9.20
C GLU A 201 -19.02 19.43 8.19
N ASN A 202 -17.79 19.63 8.68
CA ASN A 202 -16.58 19.74 7.87
C ASN A 202 -15.74 18.46 7.91
N THR A 203 -16.16 17.44 8.65
CA THR A 203 -15.49 16.13 8.68
C THR A 203 -15.68 15.39 7.36
N ILE A 204 -14.57 15.10 6.67
CA ILE A 204 -14.59 14.41 5.38
C ILE A 204 -14.75 12.88 5.54
N CYS A 205 -14.21 12.32 6.62
CA CYS A 205 -14.43 10.95 7.07
C CYS A 205 -13.90 10.73 8.50
N VAL A 206 -14.27 9.60 9.09
CA VAL A 206 -13.59 9.00 10.24
C VAL A 206 -12.72 7.85 9.71
N ALA A 207 -11.42 7.86 10.00
CA ALA A 207 -10.50 6.82 9.57
C ALA A 207 -10.14 5.90 10.74
N ALA A 208 -10.70 4.68 10.72
CA ALA A 208 -10.49 3.64 11.71
C ALA A 208 -9.37 2.69 11.29
N ILE A 209 -8.60 2.19 12.24
CA ILE A 209 -7.39 1.39 12.00
C ILE A 209 -7.64 -0.07 12.37
N LEU A 210 -7.63 -0.94 11.37
CA LEU A 210 -7.72 -2.38 11.58
C LEU A 210 -6.29 -2.96 11.68
N GLY A 211 -5.73 -2.89 12.89
CA GLY A 211 -4.39 -3.38 13.20
C GLY A 211 -3.41 -2.24 13.45
N SER A 212 -3.52 -1.61 14.62
CA SER A 212 -2.67 -0.52 15.09
C SER A 212 -1.19 -0.89 15.00
N THR A 213 -0.37 0.02 14.49
CA THR A 213 1.09 -0.19 14.40
C THR A 213 1.78 -0.18 15.77
N LEU A 214 1.09 0.30 16.81
CA LEU A 214 1.65 0.41 18.17
C LEU A 214 1.53 -0.90 18.95
N ASN A 215 0.37 -1.57 18.89
CA ASN A 215 0.07 -2.75 19.70
C ASN A 215 -0.60 -3.91 18.95
N GLY A 216 -0.88 -3.75 17.64
CA GLY A 216 -1.53 -4.77 16.80
C GLY A 216 -3.04 -4.90 16.99
N GLU A 217 -3.67 -4.07 17.83
CA GLU A 217 -5.10 -4.15 18.14
C GLU A 217 -5.98 -3.64 16.99
N PHE A 218 -7.18 -4.21 16.88
CA PHE A 218 -8.21 -3.77 15.93
C PHE A 218 -9.11 -2.73 16.59
N GLU A 219 -9.28 -1.58 15.96
CA GLU A 219 -10.32 -0.63 16.37
C GLU A 219 -11.72 -1.18 16.12
N ASP A 220 -12.68 -0.80 16.97
CA ASP A 220 -14.08 -1.25 16.86
C ASP A 220 -14.82 -0.46 15.76
N VAL A 221 -14.54 -0.83 14.51
CA VAL A 221 -15.15 -0.22 13.32
C VAL A 221 -16.67 -0.34 13.35
N LYS A 222 -17.21 -1.45 13.86
CA LYS A 222 -18.65 -1.66 14.00
C LYS A 222 -19.26 -0.63 14.95
N ARG A 223 -18.66 -0.41 16.12
CA ARG A 223 -19.14 0.59 17.07
C ARG A 223 -19.12 2.00 16.49
N ILE A 224 -18.05 2.36 15.76
CA ILE A 224 -17.97 3.65 15.05
C ILE A 224 -19.10 3.77 14.02
N ASN A 225 -19.34 2.72 13.23
CA ASN A 225 -20.42 2.67 12.25
C ASN A 225 -21.80 2.88 12.90
N ASP A 226 -22.10 2.18 13.98
CA ASP A 226 -23.40 2.24 14.64
C ASP A 226 -23.65 3.62 15.28
N LEU A 227 -22.61 4.22 15.87
CA LEU A 227 -22.68 5.58 16.41
C LEU A 227 -22.81 6.65 15.32
N LEU A 228 -22.11 6.48 14.19
CA LEU A 228 -22.25 7.37 13.03
C LEU A 228 -23.62 7.27 12.36
N GLU A 229 -24.23 6.09 12.31
CA GLU A 229 -25.60 5.92 11.82
C GLU A 229 -26.57 6.81 12.59
N GLU A 230 -26.51 6.79 13.92
CA GLU A 230 -27.36 7.63 14.76
C GLU A 230 -27.03 9.12 14.62
N LYS A 231 -25.74 9.48 14.58
CA LYS A 231 -25.34 10.89 14.37
C LYS A 231 -25.73 11.40 12.98
N ASN A 232 -25.64 10.57 11.94
CA ASN A 232 -26.03 10.92 10.57
C ASN A 232 -27.54 11.10 10.43
N LYS A 233 -28.36 10.28 11.11
CA LYS A 233 -29.83 10.49 11.18
C LYS A 233 -30.19 11.83 11.82
N GLN A 234 -29.45 12.24 12.84
CA GLN A 234 -29.71 13.49 13.55
C GLN A 234 -29.24 14.73 12.78
N THR A 235 -28.10 14.63 12.10
CA THR A 235 -27.40 15.79 11.51
C THR A 235 -27.58 15.92 10.00
N GLY A 236 -27.85 14.82 9.30
CA GLY A 236 -27.87 14.76 7.83
C GLY A 236 -26.50 14.89 7.16
N TRP A 237 -25.39 14.85 7.91
CA TRP A 237 -24.05 15.07 7.34
C TRP A 237 -23.54 13.89 6.51
N GLU A 238 -24.02 12.66 6.78
CA GLU A 238 -23.62 11.43 6.09
C GLU A 238 -22.09 11.19 6.14
N THR A 239 -21.49 11.45 7.31
CA THR A 239 -20.05 11.28 7.53
C THR A 239 -19.66 9.81 7.31
N PRO A 240 -18.72 9.53 6.37
CA PRO A 240 -18.32 8.17 6.04
C PRO A 240 -17.14 7.67 6.90
N ILE A 241 -16.89 6.36 6.80
CA ILE A 241 -15.74 5.67 7.38
C ILE A 241 -14.77 5.26 6.26
N HIS A 242 -13.48 5.49 6.51
CA HIS A 242 -12.40 4.77 5.85
C HIS A 242 -11.81 3.75 6.82
N VAL A 243 -11.47 2.55 6.35
CA VAL A 243 -10.74 1.58 7.17
C VAL A 243 -9.30 1.45 6.66
N ASP A 244 -8.36 1.91 7.49
CA ASP A 244 -6.94 1.62 7.32
C ASP A 244 -6.66 0.19 7.78
N ALA A 245 -6.88 -0.74 6.86
CA ALA A 245 -6.63 -2.16 7.06
C ALA A 245 -5.24 -2.57 6.53
N ALA A 246 -4.23 -1.69 6.61
CA ALA A 246 -2.91 -1.93 6.04
C ALA A 246 -2.33 -3.31 6.39
N SER A 247 -2.43 -3.72 7.66
CA SER A 247 -2.08 -5.05 8.15
C SER A 247 -3.32 -5.95 8.27
N GLY A 248 -4.33 -5.53 9.02
CA GLY A 248 -5.48 -6.36 9.38
C GLY A 248 -6.32 -6.85 8.19
N GLY A 249 -6.26 -6.18 7.04
CA GLY A 249 -7.03 -6.53 5.85
C GLY A 249 -6.69 -7.91 5.28
N PHE A 250 -5.46 -8.41 5.46
CA PHE A 250 -5.11 -9.80 5.10
C PHE A 250 -5.00 -10.72 6.32
N ILE A 251 -5.60 -10.35 7.45
CA ILE A 251 -5.66 -11.16 8.68
C ILE A 251 -7.11 -11.45 9.05
N ALA A 252 -7.91 -10.41 9.24
CA ALA A 252 -9.28 -10.52 9.75
C ALA A 252 -10.17 -11.42 8.89
N PRO A 253 -10.16 -11.35 7.53
CA PRO A 253 -10.97 -12.25 6.71
C PRO A 253 -10.71 -13.74 6.92
N PHE A 254 -9.51 -14.11 7.38
CA PHE A 254 -9.10 -15.51 7.52
C PHE A 254 -9.19 -16.01 8.97
N LEU A 255 -8.82 -15.18 9.95
CA LEU A 255 -8.84 -15.58 11.36
C LEU A 255 -10.14 -15.23 12.09
N TYR A 256 -10.83 -14.17 11.65
CA TYR A 256 -11.99 -13.61 12.32
C TYR A 256 -13.08 -13.24 11.28
N PRO A 257 -13.52 -14.18 10.42
CA PRO A 257 -14.47 -13.89 9.34
C PRO A 257 -15.81 -13.32 9.85
N GLU A 258 -16.20 -13.66 11.07
CA GLU A 258 -17.38 -13.14 11.76
C GLU A 258 -17.26 -11.67 12.21
N LEU A 259 -16.03 -11.13 12.31
CA LEU A 259 -15.83 -9.73 12.69
C LEU A 259 -16.34 -8.81 11.57
N GLU A 260 -17.33 -7.99 11.88
CA GLU A 260 -17.83 -6.97 10.96
C GLU A 260 -16.94 -5.71 11.03
N TRP A 261 -16.12 -5.51 10.01
CA TRP A 261 -15.23 -4.34 9.92
C TRP A 261 -15.17 -3.73 8.52
N ASP A 262 -15.65 -4.46 7.51
CA ASP A 262 -15.46 -4.18 6.09
C ASP A 262 -16.74 -3.58 5.45
N PHE A 263 -16.95 -3.78 4.14
CA PHE A 263 -18.11 -3.23 3.44
C PHE A 263 -19.46 -3.83 3.88
N ARG A 264 -19.49 -4.83 4.76
CA ARG A 264 -20.73 -5.18 5.50
C ARG A 264 -21.29 -3.99 6.28
N LEU A 265 -20.42 -3.09 6.76
CA LEU A 265 -20.80 -1.87 7.48
C LEU A 265 -21.17 -0.74 6.48
N PRO A 266 -22.40 -0.19 6.49
CA PRO A 266 -22.87 0.75 5.46
C PRO A 266 -22.06 2.05 5.33
N TRP A 267 -21.49 2.54 6.43
CA TRP A 267 -20.69 3.77 6.43
C TRP A 267 -19.25 3.57 5.97
N VAL A 268 -18.77 2.33 5.86
CA VAL A 268 -17.46 2.04 5.26
C VAL A 268 -17.55 2.24 3.75
N LYS A 269 -16.87 3.28 3.25
CA LYS A 269 -16.90 3.71 1.84
C LYS A 269 -15.62 3.39 1.07
N SER A 270 -14.51 3.23 1.78
CA SER A 270 -13.27 2.71 1.18
C SER A 270 -12.39 2.03 2.22
N ILE A 271 -11.55 1.11 1.75
CA ILE A 271 -10.64 0.31 2.56
C ILE A 271 -9.29 0.27 1.84
N ASN A 272 -8.20 0.53 2.56
CA ASN A 272 -6.85 0.25 2.07
C ASN A 272 -6.28 -1.03 2.67
N VAL A 273 -5.39 -1.71 1.95
CA VAL A 273 -4.59 -2.82 2.50
C VAL A 273 -3.19 -2.86 1.87
N SER A 274 -2.16 -3.19 2.65
CA SER A 274 -0.80 -3.36 2.13
C SER A 274 -0.57 -4.82 1.75
N GLY A 275 -0.53 -5.10 0.45
CA GLY A 275 -0.17 -6.42 -0.06
C GLY A 275 1.21 -6.88 0.41
N HIS A 276 2.13 -5.92 0.58
CA HIS A 276 3.47 -6.21 1.07
C HIS A 276 3.60 -6.44 2.59
N LYS A 277 2.51 -6.33 3.36
CA LYS A 277 2.48 -6.73 4.77
C LYS A 277 2.03 -8.18 4.87
N TYR A 278 0.81 -8.42 5.37
CA TYR A 278 0.24 -9.76 5.48
C TYR A 278 -0.41 -10.27 4.18
N GLY A 279 -0.36 -9.49 3.09
CA GLY A 279 -0.69 -9.97 1.74
C GLY A 279 0.41 -10.82 1.10
N LEU A 280 1.53 -11.04 1.82
CA LEU A 280 2.60 -12.00 1.52
C LEU A 280 3.46 -11.66 0.28
N VAL A 281 3.57 -10.38 -0.09
CA VAL A 281 4.42 -9.93 -1.21
C VAL A 281 5.60 -9.09 -0.71
N TYR A 282 6.74 -9.10 -1.40
CA TYR A 282 7.81 -8.16 -1.11
C TYR A 282 7.37 -6.68 -1.20
N PRO A 283 8.10 -5.74 -0.57
CA PRO A 283 7.77 -4.32 -0.58
C PRO A 283 7.52 -3.77 -2.00
N GLY A 284 6.47 -2.94 -2.12
CA GLY A 284 6.11 -2.26 -3.37
C GLY A 284 4.68 -2.46 -3.87
N ILE A 285 3.79 -3.12 -3.11
CA ILE A 285 2.37 -3.24 -3.44
C ILE A 285 1.40 -2.93 -2.29
N GLY A 286 0.36 -2.16 -2.59
CA GLY A 286 -0.81 -1.92 -1.76
C GLY A 286 -2.07 -1.80 -2.61
N TRP A 287 -3.22 -1.68 -1.96
CA TRP A 287 -4.53 -1.68 -2.61
C TRP A 287 -5.46 -0.69 -1.94
N CYS A 288 -6.28 0.00 -2.74
CA CYS A 288 -7.42 0.78 -2.27
C CYS A 288 -8.67 0.28 -3.00
N VAL A 289 -9.73 -0.02 -2.25
CA VAL A 289 -11.03 -0.41 -2.79
C VAL A 289 -12.06 0.58 -2.30
N TRP A 290 -12.96 1.00 -3.18
CA TRP A 290 -14.14 1.80 -2.86
C TRP A 290 -15.38 0.92 -2.89
N ARG A 291 -16.34 1.22 -2.02
CA ARG A 291 -17.56 0.42 -1.85
C ARG A 291 -18.38 0.42 -3.14
N THR A 292 -18.61 1.59 -3.73
CA THR A 292 -19.31 1.74 -5.01
C THR A 292 -18.61 2.80 -5.88
N LYS A 293 -19.05 2.93 -7.14
CA LYS A 293 -18.55 3.97 -8.05
C LYS A 293 -18.81 5.39 -7.50
N GLU A 294 -19.90 5.61 -6.77
CA GLU A 294 -20.25 6.92 -6.21
C GLU A 294 -19.28 7.41 -5.12
N ASP A 295 -18.52 6.49 -4.52
CA ASP A 295 -17.51 6.81 -3.51
C ASP A 295 -16.17 7.27 -4.12
N LEU A 296 -16.02 7.18 -5.45
CA LEU A 296 -14.87 7.68 -6.21
C LEU A 296 -15.33 8.74 -7.23
N PRO A 297 -15.17 10.05 -6.93
CA PRO A 297 -15.58 11.12 -7.85
C PRO A 297 -14.89 11.02 -9.22
N ASP A 298 -15.68 10.98 -10.30
CA ASP A 298 -15.19 10.80 -11.68
C ASP A 298 -14.16 11.88 -12.09
N GLU A 299 -14.22 13.09 -11.54
CA GLU A 299 -13.27 14.17 -11.85
C GLU A 299 -11.86 13.95 -11.28
N LEU A 300 -11.67 12.93 -10.44
CA LEU A 300 -10.35 12.50 -9.97
C LEU A 300 -9.71 11.46 -10.90
N ILE A 301 -10.49 10.87 -11.81
CA ILE A 301 -10.03 9.85 -12.75
C ILE A 301 -9.45 10.53 -13.99
N PHE A 302 -8.19 10.23 -14.29
CA PHE A 302 -7.53 10.69 -15.51
C PHE A 302 -7.64 9.64 -16.60
N HIS A 303 -7.88 10.11 -17.82
CA HIS A 303 -8.02 9.31 -19.03
C HIS A 303 -6.81 9.58 -19.93
N ILE A 304 -5.87 8.63 -19.97
CA ILE A 304 -4.62 8.75 -20.74
C ILE A 304 -4.78 8.00 -22.06
N ASN A 305 -4.35 8.60 -23.17
CA ASN A 305 -4.47 8.01 -24.51
C ASN A 305 -3.18 8.07 -25.36
N TYR A 306 -2.08 8.64 -24.86
CA TYR A 306 -0.86 8.79 -25.67
C TYR A 306 0.01 7.51 -25.73
N LEU A 307 -0.33 6.49 -24.95
CA LEU A 307 0.32 5.17 -24.95
C LEU A 307 -0.50 4.12 -25.73
N GLY A 308 -1.50 4.53 -26.52
CA GLY A 308 -2.32 3.61 -27.32
C GLY A 308 -3.81 3.89 -27.15
N SER A 309 -4.45 3.19 -26.23
CA SER A 309 -5.89 3.27 -25.93
C SER A 309 -6.21 4.15 -24.71
N ASP A 310 -7.49 4.45 -24.48
CA ASP A 310 -7.95 5.20 -23.31
C ASP A 310 -7.81 4.37 -22.02
N GLN A 311 -7.13 4.93 -21.03
CA GLN A 311 -6.78 4.25 -19.78
C GLN A 311 -7.25 5.06 -18.56
N PRO A 312 -8.25 4.59 -17.81
CA PRO A 312 -8.69 5.25 -16.58
C PRO A 312 -7.66 5.01 -15.46
N THR A 313 -7.10 6.08 -14.92
CA THR A 313 -6.08 6.02 -13.87
C THR A 313 -6.42 6.95 -12.71
N PHE A 314 -6.23 6.45 -11.50
CA PHE A 314 -6.30 7.24 -10.27
C PHE A 314 -5.18 6.82 -9.33
N THR A 315 -3.97 7.32 -9.60
CA THR A 315 -2.74 7.03 -8.86
C THR A 315 -1.91 8.30 -8.69
N LEU A 316 -1.07 8.35 -7.66
CA LEU A 316 -0.10 9.44 -7.50
C LEU A 316 1.19 9.16 -8.26
N ASN A 317 1.51 7.88 -8.46
CA ASN A 317 2.62 7.43 -9.29
C ASN A 317 2.21 7.29 -10.76
N PHE A 318 3.20 7.34 -11.65
CA PHE A 318 3.06 7.02 -13.07
C PHE A 318 3.81 5.71 -13.40
N SER A 319 5.02 5.79 -13.96
CA SER A 319 5.87 4.61 -14.20
C SER A 319 6.30 3.93 -12.90
N LYS A 320 6.11 2.62 -12.82
CA LYS A 320 6.55 1.76 -11.71
C LYS A 320 6.68 0.31 -12.17
N GLY A 321 7.41 -0.50 -11.40
CA GLY A 321 7.47 -1.94 -11.66
C GLY A 321 6.10 -2.62 -11.48
N SER A 322 5.81 -3.64 -12.27
CA SER A 322 4.59 -4.44 -12.14
C SER A 322 4.80 -5.81 -11.48
N SER A 323 6.04 -6.14 -11.13
CA SER A 323 6.41 -7.44 -10.57
C SER A 323 5.66 -7.77 -9.27
N GLN A 324 5.41 -6.78 -8.41
CA GLN A 324 4.65 -7.01 -7.18
C GLN A 324 3.15 -7.21 -7.42
N VAL A 325 2.55 -6.65 -8.49
CA VAL A 325 1.16 -6.97 -8.87
C VAL A 325 1.07 -8.43 -9.31
N ILE A 326 2.01 -8.88 -10.13
CA ILE A 326 2.10 -10.27 -10.58
C ILE A 326 2.34 -11.20 -9.37
N GLY A 327 3.23 -10.80 -8.46
CA GLY A 327 3.49 -11.50 -7.21
C GLY A 327 2.25 -11.59 -6.31
N GLN A 328 1.46 -10.52 -6.19
CA GLN A 328 0.21 -10.55 -5.45
C GLN A 328 -0.77 -11.53 -6.06
N TYR A 329 -0.96 -11.48 -7.38
CA TYR A 329 -1.87 -12.41 -8.06
C TYR A 329 -1.43 -13.86 -7.85
N TYR A 330 -0.13 -14.15 -7.94
CA TYR A 330 0.44 -15.45 -7.59
C TYR A 330 0.05 -15.90 -6.18
N GLN A 331 0.27 -15.06 -5.16
CA GLN A 331 -0.07 -15.41 -3.78
C GLN A 331 -1.58 -15.69 -3.61
N LEU A 332 -2.43 -14.87 -4.23
CA LEU A 332 -3.88 -15.03 -4.15
C LEU A 332 -4.35 -16.36 -4.74
N ILE A 333 -3.87 -16.74 -5.94
CA ILE A 333 -4.31 -17.99 -6.58
C ILE A 333 -3.60 -19.23 -6.04
N ARG A 334 -2.36 -19.11 -5.56
CA ARG A 334 -1.57 -20.24 -5.06
C ARG A 334 -2.01 -20.66 -3.66
N HIS A 335 -2.46 -19.72 -2.84
CA HIS A 335 -2.94 -20.02 -1.49
C HIS A 335 -4.46 -20.06 -1.37
N GLY A 336 -5.19 -19.23 -2.13
CA GLY A 336 -6.64 -19.09 -1.97
C GLY A 336 -7.05 -18.78 -0.53
N ILE A 337 -8.28 -19.16 -0.16
CA ILE A 337 -8.77 -19.02 1.23
C ILE A 337 -8.07 -19.99 2.20
N GLU A 338 -7.45 -21.07 1.70
CA GLU A 338 -6.67 -22.02 2.51
C GLU A 338 -5.42 -21.39 3.15
N VAL A 339 -5.05 -20.17 2.73
CA VAL A 339 -4.03 -19.33 3.39
C VAL A 339 -4.28 -19.17 4.89
N THR A 340 -5.52 -19.38 5.35
CA THR A 340 -5.91 -19.46 6.76
C THR A 340 -4.94 -20.30 7.60
N SER A 341 -4.42 -21.41 7.07
CA SER A 341 -3.42 -22.25 7.76
C SER A 341 -2.10 -21.52 8.06
N LEU A 342 -1.60 -20.70 7.12
CA LEU A 342 -0.40 -19.87 7.32
C LEU A 342 -0.66 -18.77 8.34
N VAL A 343 -1.83 -18.13 8.29
CA VAL A 343 -2.20 -17.07 9.23
C VAL A 343 -2.39 -17.65 10.65
N ILE A 344 -2.95 -18.86 10.78
CA ILE A 344 -3.04 -19.61 12.04
C ILE A 344 -1.64 -19.94 12.58
N PHE A 345 -0.71 -20.33 11.70
CA PHE A 345 0.68 -20.59 12.11
C PHE A 345 1.35 -19.32 12.65
N ILE A 346 1.17 -18.16 11.99
CA ILE A 346 1.66 -16.86 12.49
C ILE A 346 1.08 -16.58 13.88
N ARG A 347 -0.23 -16.73 14.07
CA ARG A 347 -0.88 -16.54 15.36
C ARG A 347 -0.33 -17.48 16.44
N SER A 348 -0.10 -18.75 16.10
CA SER A 348 0.43 -19.75 17.04
C SER A 348 1.82 -19.37 17.55
N ASN A 349 2.67 -18.80 16.70
CA ASN A 349 3.99 -18.29 17.12
C ASN A 349 3.89 -17.04 17.99
N ILE A 350 2.90 -16.16 17.75
CA ILE A 350 2.62 -15.02 18.63
C ILE A 350 2.20 -15.50 20.02
N GLU A 351 1.34 -16.52 20.09
CA GLU A 351 0.89 -17.13 21.36
C GLU A 351 2.03 -17.84 22.10
N PHE A 352 2.99 -18.45 21.39
CA PHE A 352 4.17 -19.06 22.01
C PHE A 352 5.14 -18.04 22.63
N LEU A 353 5.24 -16.84 22.04
CA LEU A 353 6.13 -15.77 22.53
C LEU A 353 5.53 -14.93 23.65
N ARG A 354 4.20 -14.93 23.79
CA ARG A 354 3.47 -14.23 24.86
C ARG A 354 3.50 -15.04 26.15
#